data_AF-A0A8C2V6X8-F1
#
_entry.id   AF-A0A8C2V6X8-F1
#
_cell.length_a   1.000
_cell.length_b   1.000
_cell.length_c   1.000
_cell.angle_alpha   90.00
_cell.angle_beta   90.00
_cell.angle_gamma   90.00
#
_symmetry.space_group_name_H-M   'P 1'
#
loop_
_entity.id
_entity.type
_entity.pdbx_description
1 polymer ?
#
loop_
_entity_poly.entity_id
_entity_poly.type
_entity_poly.pdbx_seq_one_letter_code
_entity_poly.pdbx_strand_id
1 'polypeptide(L)'
;ITDGAPLPKKIRRSETDFRVVARDALILRRKQYEGNYTILNSNDVTDLRESEEELKQQQQASARRENILLMQLATQEQEMQECATQIQYLRRIQQSSVAQLRSAMVDPAINLFFLKMKGELEQTKDKLQQAQNELSAWKFTPDRGLMPLDDSEEEATFEKCPF
;
A
#
# COMPACT_ATOMS: atom_id res chain seq x y z
N ILE A 1 -30.96 -23.55 -3.92
CA ILE A 1 -32.35 -24.06 -4.04
C ILE A 1 -32.64 -24.76 -2.72
N THR A 2 -33.30 -24.07 -1.80
CA THR A 2 -33.63 -24.58 -0.46
C THR A 2 -34.89 -25.42 -0.58
N ASP A 3 -34.75 -26.73 -0.57
CA ASP A 3 -35.87 -27.67 -0.57
C ASP A 3 -36.56 -27.61 0.80
N GLY A 4 -37.64 -26.83 0.86
CA GLY A 4 -38.44 -26.60 2.05
C GLY A 4 -39.31 -27.79 2.36
N ALA A 5 -38.74 -28.80 3.04
CA ALA A 5 -39.52 -29.87 3.64
C ALA A 5 -40.61 -29.26 4.55
N PRO A 6 -41.90 -29.64 4.39
CA PRO A 6 -42.97 -29.04 5.15
C PRO A 6 -42.82 -29.37 6.64
N LEU A 7 -42.80 -28.34 7.48
CA LEU A 7 -42.74 -28.45 8.94
C LEU A 7 -43.86 -29.39 9.45
N PRO A 8 -43.57 -30.33 10.38
CA PRO A 8 -44.58 -31.21 10.94
C PRO A 8 -45.72 -30.40 11.55
N LYS A 9 -46.91 -30.51 10.95
CA LYS A 9 -48.11 -29.82 11.46
C LYS A 9 -48.44 -30.36 12.85
N LYS A 10 -48.35 -29.51 13.88
CA LYS A 10 -48.84 -29.83 15.22
C LYS A 10 -50.36 -29.97 15.16
N ILE A 11 -50.85 -31.20 15.01
CA ILE A 11 -52.27 -31.52 15.05
C ILE A 11 -52.75 -31.35 16.50
N ARG A 12 -53.58 -30.33 16.75
CA ARG A 12 -54.29 -30.19 18.04
C ARG A 12 -55.36 -31.28 18.12
N ARG A 13 -55.02 -32.41 18.75
CA ARG A 13 -55.96 -33.48 19.09
C ARG A 13 -56.86 -33.00 20.22
N SER A 14 -58.16 -33.19 20.09
CA SER A 14 -59.14 -32.88 21.13
C SER A 14 -59.09 -33.94 22.24
N GLU A 15 -59.48 -33.60 23.48
CA GLU A 15 -59.52 -34.57 24.58
C GLU A 15 -60.48 -35.74 24.30
N THR A 16 -61.51 -35.48 23.48
CA THR A 16 -62.47 -36.47 22.98
C THR A 16 -61.84 -37.52 22.07
N ASP A 17 -60.77 -37.19 21.34
CA ASP A 17 -60.06 -38.14 20.47
C ASP A 17 -59.36 -39.25 21.27
N PHE A 18 -58.96 -38.96 22.52
CA PHE A 18 -58.33 -39.96 23.40
C PHE A 18 -59.34 -40.91 24.03
N ARG A 19 -60.63 -40.51 24.14
CA ARG A 19 -61.69 -41.34 24.73
C ARG A 19 -62.16 -42.47 23.78
N VAL A 20 -61.89 -42.34 22.47
CA VAL A 20 -62.27 -43.31 21.43
C VAL A 20 -61.12 -44.29 21.12
N VAL A 21 -59.90 -44.03 21.59
CA VAL A 21 -58.74 -44.87 21.31
C VAL A 21 -58.60 -45.96 22.38
N ALA A 22 -58.57 -47.21 21.95
CA ALA A 22 -58.33 -48.35 22.84
C ALA A 22 -56.99 -48.19 23.59
N ARG A 23 -56.99 -48.52 24.88
CA ARG A 23 -55.80 -48.47 25.77
C ARG A 23 -54.56 -49.09 25.13
N ASP A 24 -54.73 -50.23 24.46
CA ASP A 24 -53.63 -50.97 23.83
C ASP A 24 -53.02 -50.23 22.64
N ALA A 25 -53.82 -49.46 21.89
CA ALA A 25 -53.33 -48.63 20.79
C ALA A 25 -52.48 -47.45 21.29
N LEU A 26 -52.81 -46.88 22.47
CA LEU A 26 -51.97 -45.85 23.10
C LEU A 26 -50.64 -46.43 23.61
N ILE A 27 -50.67 -47.64 24.19
CA ILE A 27 -49.46 -48.34 24.65
C ILE A 27 -48.55 -48.66 23.46
N LEU A 28 -49.10 -49.17 22.35
CA LEU A 28 -48.34 -49.46 21.15
C LEU A 28 -47.69 -48.21 20.56
N ARG A 29 -48.45 -47.11 20.49
CA ARG A 29 -47.95 -45.82 20.01
C ARG A 29 -46.84 -45.26 20.89
N ARG A 30 -46.96 -45.36 22.22
CA ARG A 30 -45.89 -44.97 23.15
C ARG A 30 -44.61 -45.77 22.92
N LYS A 31 -44.71 -47.10 22.82
CA LYS A 31 -43.56 -47.98 22.53
C LYS A 31 -42.90 -47.63 21.19
N GLN A 32 -43.69 -47.30 20.18
CA GLN A 32 -43.18 -46.86 18.88
C GLN A 32 -42.39 -45.53 18.99
N TYR A 33 -42.92 -44.54 19.72
CA TYR A 33 -42.20 -43.29 19.94
C TYR A 33 -40.93 -43.47 20.77
N GLU A 34 -40.95 -44.32 21.80
CA GLU A 34 -39.76 -44.67 22.58
C GLU A 34 -38.69 -45.31 21.69
N GLY A 35 -39.07 -46.28 20.84
CA GLY A 35 -38.17 -46.90 19.87
C GLY A 35 -37.59 -45.89 18.87
N ASN A 36 -38.42 -45.02 18.29
CA ASN A 36 -37.97 -43.99 17.37
C ASN A 36 -37.02 -42.99 18.06
N TYR A 37 -37.28 -42.61 19.30
CA TYR A 37 -36.42 -41.71 20.07
C TYR A 37 -35.07 -42.34 20.37
N THR A 38 -35.03 -43.63 20.70
CA THR A 38 -33.77 -44.34 20.93
C THR A 38 -32.93 -44.45 19.66
N ILE A 39 -33.54 -44.71 18.50
CA ILE A 39 -32.83 -44.79 17.22
C ILE A 39 -32.28 -43.42 16.82
N LEU A 40 -33.10 -42.37 16.91
CA LEU A 40 -32.71 -41.00 16.59
C LEU A 40 -31.58 -40.49 17.48
N ASN A 41 -31.67 -40.75 18.79
CA ASN A 41 -30.66 -40.32 19.76
C ASN A 41 -29.35 -41.14 19.66
N SER A 42 -29.41 -42.38 19.18
CA SER A 42 -28.24 -43.26 19.14
C SER A 42 -27.41 -43.14 17.88
N ASN A 43 -28.00 -42.74 16.74
CA ASN A 43 -27.28 -42.72 15.46
C ASN A 43 -27.08 -41.29 14.99
N ASP A 44 -28.16 -40.51 14.82
CA ASP A 44 -28.03 -39.18 14.23
C ASP A 44 -27.28 -38.21 15.16
N VAL A 45 -27.51 -38.27 16.47
CA VAL A 45 -26.85 -37.37 17.43
C VAL A 45 -25.38 -37.73 17.63
N THR A 46 -25.03 -39.02 17.59
CA THR A 46 -23.63 -39.47 17.71
C THR A 46 -22.84 -39.16 16.44
N ASP A 47 -23.40 -39.46 15.27
CA ASP A 47 -22.75 -39.24 13.98
C ASP A 47 -22.56 -37.73 13.73
N LEU A 48 -23.53 -36.90 14.12
CA LEU A 48 -23.40 -35.44 14.07
C LEU A 48 -22.32 -34.93 15.02
N ARG A 49 -22.18 -35.50 16.22
CA ARG A 49 -21.11 -35.13 17.15
C ARG A 49 -19.74 -35.54 16.65
N GLU A 50 -19.61 -36.74 16.10
CA GLU A 50 -18.36 -37.24 15.53
C GLU A 50 -17.94 -36.40 14.32
N SER A 51 -18.85 -36.11 13.40
CA SER A 51 -18.57 -35.23 12.25
C SER A 51 -18.26 -33.79 12.65
N GLU A 52 -18.89 -33.25 13.70
CA GLU A 52 -18.51 -31.94 14.27
C GLU A 52 -17.07 -31.94 14.79
N GLU A 53 -16.69 -32.99 15.53
CA GLU A 53 -15.33 -33.12 16.07
C GLU A 53 -14.29 -33.31 14.96
N GLU A 54 -14.58 -34.12 13.94
CA GLU A 54 -13.73 -34.27 12.75
C GLU A 54 -13.54 -32.94 12.01
N LEU A 55 -14.62 -32.19 11.78
CA LEU A 55 -14.56 -30.89 11.12
C LEU A 55 -13.70 -29.90 11.93
N LYS A 56 -13.84 -29.92 13.26
CA LYS A 56 -13.05 -29.08 14.17
C LYS A 56 -11.57 -29.45 14.15
N GLN A 57 -11.24 -30.74 14.12
CA GLN A 57 -9.86 -31.20 13.97
C GLN A 57 -9.28 -30.80 12.62
N GLN A 58 -10.04 -30.94 11.53
CA GLN A 58 -9.65 -30.50 10.20
C GLN A 58 -9.39 -29.00 10.15
N GLN A 59 -10.28 -28.20 10.75
CA GLN A 59 -10.13 -26.75 10.85
C GLN A 59 -8.86 -26.39 11.61
N GLN A 60 -8.60 -27.04 12.75
CA GLN A 60 -7.39 -26.79 13.54
C GLN A 60 -6.12 -27.19 12.77
N ALA A 61 -6.13 -28.32 12.08
CA ALA A 61 -5.02 -28.75 11.24
C ALA A 61 -4.76 -27.76 10.08
N SER A 62 -5.83 -27.26 9.46
CA SER A 62 -5.74 -26.24 8.41
C SER A 62 -5.16 -24.93 8.95
N ALA A 63 -5.64 -24.44 10.09
CA ALA A 63 -5.13 -23.22 10.72
C ALA A 63 -3.64 -23.33 11.10
N ARG A 64 -3.20 -24.50 11.58
CA ARG A 64 -1.78 -24.76 11.85
C ARG A 64 -0.93 -24.70 10.57
N ARG A 65 -1.41 -25.31 9.48
CA ARG A 65 -0.73 -25.26 8.18
C ARG A 65 -0.63 -23.83 7.66
N GLU A 66 -1.72 -23.06 7.74
CA GLU A 66 -1.75 -21.66 7.36
C GLU A 66 -0.75 -20.82 8.15
N ASN A 67 -0.68 -21.02 9.47
CA ASN A 67 0.27 -20.29 10.31
C ASN A 67 1.74 -20.57 9.94
N ILE A 68 2.07 -21.83 9.62
CA ILE A 68 3.41 -22.19 9.14
C ILE A 68 3.70 -21.50 7.80
N LEU A 69 2.74 -21.50 6.87
CA LEU A 69 2.92 -20.84 5.58
C LEU A 69 3.11 -19.34 5.73
N LEU A 70 2.37 -18.68 6.62
CA LEU A 70 2.54 -17.27 6.92
C LEU A 70 3.92 -16.97 7.51
N MET A 71 4.40 -17.79 8.45
CA MET A 71 5.74 -17.65 9.01
C MET A 71 6.82 -17.80 7.93
N GLN A 72 6.71 -18.84 7.08
CA GLN A 72 7.64 -19.07 5.97
C GLN A 72 7.63 -17.91 4.96
N LEU A 73 6.46 -17.39 4.63
CA LEU A 73 6.31 -16.25 3.74
C LEU A 73 7.00 -15.00 4.32
N ALA A 74 6.79 -14.72 5.61
CA ALA A 74 7.44 -13.61 6.29
C ALA A 74 8.97 -13.74 6.30
N THR A 75 9.49 -14.96 6.52
CA THR A 75 10.94 -15.23 6.42
C THR A 75 11.45 -14.98 5.01
N GLN A 76 10.76 -15.48 3.98
CA GLN A 76 11.15 -15.29 2.59
C GLN A 76 11.11 -13.80 2.19
N GLU A 77 10.12 -13.03 2.66
CA GLU A 77 10.03 -11.59 2.43
C GLU A 77 11.20 -10.84 3.09
N GLN A 78 11.58 -11.23 4.32
CA GLN A 78 12.75 -10.68 5.00
C GLN A 78 14.04 -10.97 4.21
N GLU A 79 14.26 -12.22 3.78
CA GLU A 79 15.45 -12.60 2.99
C GLU A 79 15.55 -11.79 1.68
N MET A 80 14.42 -11.56 1.01
CA MET A 80 14.36 -10.73 -0.20
C MET A 80 14.76 -9.28 0.10
N GLN A 81 14.29 -8.72 1.22
CA GLN A 81 14.62 -7.36 1.64
C GLN A 81 16.10 -7.22 2.02
N GLU A 82 16.68 -8.23 2.66
CA GLU A 82 18.11 -8.30 2.97
C GLU A 82 18.96 -8.36 1.69
N CYS A 83 18.57 -9.20 0.73
CA CYS A 83 19.21 -9.26 -0.58
C CYS A 83 19.15 -7.92 -1.33
N ALA A 84 17.98 -7.26 -1.34
CA ALA A 84 17.81 -5.94 -1.93
C ALA A 84 18.74 -4.91 -1.28
N THR A 85 18.88 -4.95 0.05
CA THR A 85 19.79 -4.08 0.81
C THR A 85 21.25 -4.34 0.44
N GLN A 86 21.65 -5.61 0.32
CA GLN A 86 23.01 -5.99 -0.07
C GLN A 86 23.34 -5.55 -1.50
N ILE A 87 22.39 -5.68 -2.44
CA ILE A 87 22.53 -5.17 -3.80
C ILE A 87 22.72 -3.65 -3.79
N GLN A 88 21.92 -2.91 -3.03
CA GLN A 88 22.07 -1.46 -2.92
C GLN A 88 23.43 -1.05 -2.34
N TYR A 89 23.90 -1.76 -1.32
CA TYR A 89 25.22 -1.55 -0.73
C TYR A 89 26.35 -1.78 -1.75
N LEU A 90 26.31 -2.92 -2.46
CA LEU A 90 27.29 -3.25 -3.50
C LEU A 90 27.27 -2.23 -4.64
N ARG A 91 26.09 -1.77 -5.07
CA ARG A 91 25.96 -0.70 -6.07
C ARG A 91 26.64 0.59 -5.61
N ARG A 92 26.50 0.97 -4.33
CA ARG A 92 27.15 2.15 -3.78
C ARG A 92 28.68 2.03 -3.81
N ILE A 93 29.22 0.88 -3.38
CA ILE A 93 30.66 0.60 -3.45
C ILE A 93 31.17 0.68 -4.90
N GLN A 94 30.43 0.04 -5.82
CA GLN A 94 30.81 0.02 -7.23
C GLN A 94 30.82 1.44 -7.82
N GLN A 95 29.82 2.27 -7.52
CA GLN A 95 29.78 3.66 -8.00
C GLN A 95 30.96 4.48 -7.49
N SER A 96 31.34 4.35 -6.21
CA SER A 96 32.52 5.04 -5.67
C SER A 96 33.82 4.54 -6.29
N SER A 97 33.96 3.23 -6.48
CA SER A 97 35.15 2.62 -7.09
C SER A 97 35.33 3.06 -8.55
N VAL A 98 34.25 3.08 -9.33
CA VAL A 98 34.28 3.54 -10.73
C VAL A 98 34.64 5.03 -10.83
N ALA A 99 34.13 5.87 -9.92
CA ALA A 99 34.50 7.29 -9.89
C ALA A 99 35.99 7.51 -9.55
N GLN A 100 36.51 6.77 -8.57
CA GLN A 100 37.93 6.79 -8.21
C GLN A 100 38.80 6.27 -9.34
N LEU A 101 38.43 5.17 -9.99
CA LEU A 101 39.13 4.60 -11.13
C LEU A 101 39.18 5.59 -12.30
N ARG A 102 38.06 6.23 -12.63
CA ARG A 102 38.02 7.29 -13.64
C ARG A 102 38.98 8.42 -13.28
N SER A 103 39.01 8.86 -12.01
CA SER A 103 39.94 9.90 -11.57
C SER A 103 41.42 9.46 -11.64
N ALA A 104 41.71 8.18 -11.44
CA ALA A 104 43.08 7.64 -11.52
C ALA A 104 43.54 7.40 -12.97
N MET A 105 42.60 7.15 -13.89
CA MET A 105 42.88 6.97 -15.32
C MET A 105 43.09 8.30 -16.07
N VAL A 106 42.57 9.41 -15.54
CA VAL A 106 42.86 10.74 -16.08
C VAL A 106 44.19 11.21 -15.50
N ASP A 107 45.10 11.66 -16.37
CA ASP A 107 46.36 12.25 -15.94
C ASP A 107 46.11 13.38 -14.91
N PRO A 108 46.85 13.44 -13.78
CA PRO A 108 46.58 14.39 -12.72
C PRO A 108 46.59 15.86 -13.15
N ALA A 109 47.47 16.24 -14.09
CA ALA A 109 47.54 17.60 -14.59
C ALA A 109 46.33 17.90 -15.50
N ILE A 110 45.97 16.96 -16.38
CA ILE A 110 44.78 17.07 -17.23
C ILE A 110 43.50 17.16 -16.38
N ASN A 111 43.37 16.33 -15.33
CA ASN A 111 42.22 16.35 -14.42
C ASN A 111 42.08 17.70 -13.71
N LEU A 112 43.20 18.30 -13.28
CA LEU A 112 43.21 19.61 -12.65
C LEU A 112 42.70 20.71 -13.60
N PHE A 113 43.11 20.68 -14.87
CA PHE A 113 42.59 21.62 -15.87
C PHE A 113 41.10 21.45 -16.11
N PHE A 114 40.60 20.22 -16.23
CA PHE A 114 39.16 19.96 -16.36
C PHE A 114 38.35 20.48 -15.16
N LEU A 115 38.83 20.25 -13.94
CA LEU A 115 38.20 20.77 -12.73
C LEU A 115 38.17 22.30 -12.71
N LYS A 116 39.28 22.93 -13.11
CA LYS A 116 39.40 24.39 -13.16
C LYS A 116 38.46 25.00 -14.21
N MET A 117 38.46 24.45 -15.43
CA MET A 117 37.56 24.85 -16.51
C MET A 117 36.10 24.69 -16.11
N LYS A 118 35.74 23.58 -15.46
CA LYS A 118 34.37 23.36 -14.96
C LYS A 118 33.97 24.40 -13.92
N GLY A 119 34.87 24.74 -12.99
CA GLY A 119 34.64 25.77 -11.99
C GLY A 119 34.47 27.17 -12.59
N GLU A 120 35.31 27.54 -13.56
CA GLU A 120 35.21 28.80 -14.30
C GLU A 120 33.90 28.89 -15.10
N LEU A 121 33.47 27.78 -15.72
CA LEU A 121 32.20 27.70 -16.44
C LEU A 121 30.99 27.89 -15.52
N GLU A 122 30.96 27.21 -14.37
CA GLU A 122 29.83 27.37 -13.45
C GLU A 122 29.81 28.79 -12.85
N GLN A 123 30.97 29.34 -12.50
CA GLN A 123 31.05 30.70 -11.99
C GLN A 123 30.61 31.75 -13.02
N THR A 124 30.93 31.56 -14.29
CA THR A 124 30.47 32.46 -15.37
C THR A 124 28.97 32.33 -15.61
N LYS A 125 28.42 31.12 -15.53
CA LYS A 125 26.98 30.86 -15.61
C LYS A 125 26.22 31.49 -14.44
N ASP A 126 26.75 31.41 -13.21
CA ASP A 126 26.16 32.05 -12.04
C ASP A 126 26.16 33.58 -12.18
N LYS A 127 27.29 34.16 -12.63
CA LYS A 127 27.39 35.61 -12.91
C LYS A 127 26.40 36.03 -14.01
N LEU A 128 26.26 35.24 -15.06
CA LEU A 128 25.29 35.50 -16.13
C LEU A 128 23.85 35.45 -15.61
N GLN A 129 23.52 34.45 -14.79
CA GLN A 129 22.20 34.32 -14.18
C GLN A 129 21.92 35.50 -13.24
N GLN A 130 22.91 35.92 -12.44
CA GLN A 130 22.80 37.08 -11.58
C GLN A 130 22.59 38.36 -12.39
N ALA A 131 23.41 38.62 -13.40
CA ALA A 131 23.26 39.78 -14.27
C ALA A 131 21.90 39.79 -15.00
N GLN A 132 21.42 38.62 -15.44
CA GLN A 132 20.10 38.47 -16.04
C GLN A 132 18.98 38.77 -15.05
N ASN A 133 19.10 38.27 -13.81
CA ASN A 133 18.15 38.53 -12.74
C ASN A 133 18.12 40.03 -12.39
N GLU A 134 19.29 40.66 -12.25
CA GLU A 134 19.42 42.09 -12.02
C GLU A 134 18.78 42.89 -13.16
N LEU A 135 19.12 42.61 -14.42
CA LEU A 135 18.53 43.28 -15.59
C LEU A 135 17.00 43.13 -15.61
N SER A 136 16.49 41.95 -15.27
CA SER A 136 15.05 41.74 -15.15
C SER A 136 14.44 42.55 -14.00
N ALA A 137 15.16 42.70 -12.87
CA ALA A 137 14.72 43.54 -11.76
C ALA A 137 14.72 45.03 -12.13
N TRP A 138 15.73 45.51 -12.87
CA TRP A 138 15.79 46.88 -13.38
C TRP A 138 14.68 47.19 -14.38
N LYS A 139 14.26 46.20 -15.19
CA LYS A 139 13.08 46.33 -16.06
C LYS A 139 11.75 46.50 -15.30
N PHE A 140 11.71 46.20 -14.01
CA PHE A 140 10.54 46.36 -13.15
C PHE A 140 10.58 47.60 -12.25
N THR A 141 11.64 48.41 -12.28
CA THR A 141 11.59 49.76 -11.69
C THR A 141 10.64 50.61 -12.54
N PRO A 142 9.49 51.05 -12.01
CA PRO A 142 8.51 51.77 -12.80
C PRO A 142 9.02 53.19 -13.02
N ASP A 143 9.68 53.42 -14.15
CA ASP A 143 9.71 54.75 -14.75
C ASP A 143 8.31 55.06 -15.35
N ARG A 144 7.35 55.23 -14.43
CA ARG A 144 6.10 55.96 -14.65
C ARG A 144 5.92 56.97 -13.51
N GLY A 145 7.02 57.59 -13.10
CA GLY A 145 7.07 58.64 -12.08
C GLY A 145 7.37 60.03 -12.66
N LEU A 146 7.36 60.20 -13.99
CA LEU A 146 7.60 61.49 -14.61
C LEU A 146 6.35 61.98 -15.36
N MET A 147 5.65 62.92 -14.71
CA MET A 147 5.17 64.16 -15.32
C MET A 147 5.07 65.24 -14.23
N PRO A 148 5.20 66.55 -14.55
CA PRO A 148 5.21 67.14 -15.89
C PRO A 148 6.50 67.92 -16.21
N LEU A 149 6.67 68.16 -17.51
CA LEU A 149 7.53 69.23 -18.02
C LEU A 149 7.11 70.56 -17.39
N ASP A 150 8.06 71.23 -16.73
CA ASP A 150 8.04 72.69 -16.67
C ASP A 150 8.96 73.17 -17.80
N ASP A 151 8.34 73.71 -18.84
CA ASP A 151 8.99 74.48 -19.89
C ASP A 151 9.63 75.72 -19.25
N SER A 152 10.95 75.78 -19.26
CA SER A 152 11.70 77.02 -19.08
C SER A 152 12.79 77.03 -20.12
N GLU A 153 12.51 77.75 -21.20
CA GLU A 153 13.49 78.13 -22.22
C GLU A 153 14.66 78.85 -21.54
N GLU A 154 15.86 78.30 -21.66
CA GLU A 154 17.08 79.09 -21.55
C GLU A 154 18.04 78.62 -22.66
N GLU A 155 18.06 79.39 -23.75
CA GLU A 155 19.14 79.36 -24.73
C GLU A 155 20.46 79.70 -24.02
N ALA A 156 21.50 78.87 -24.20
CA ALA A 156 22.86 79.36 -24.37
C ALA A 156 23.85 78.26 -24.84
N THR A 157 24.29 78.43 -26.08
CA THR A 157 25.67 78.30 -26.55
C THR A 157 26.42 76.97 -26.39
N PHE A 158 26.44 76.24 -27.50
CA PHE A 158 27.61 75.63 -28.16
C PHE A 158 28.97 75.86 -27.48
N GLU A 159 29.58 74.80 -26.93
CA GLU A 159 31.03 74.66 -26.89
C GLU A 159 31.49 73.21 -27.08
N LYS A 160 32.62 73.07 -27.75
CA LYS A 160 33.11 71.93 -28.53
C LYS A 160 33.63 70.75 -27.68
N CYS A 161 33.51 69.55 -28.25
CA CYS A 161 34.34 68.40 -27.88
C CYS A 161 35.85 68.72 -27.95
N PRO A 162 36.65 68.02 -27.14
CA PRO A 162 37.87 67.44 -27.68
C PRO A 162 37.96 65.94 -27.37
N PHE A 163 38.20 65.19 -28.47
CA PHE A 163 38.80 63.86 -28.64
C PHE A 163 38.64 62.78 -27.55
#